data_AF-A0A926BUY0-F1
#
_entry.id   AF-A0A926BUY0-F1
#
_cell.length_a   1.000
_cell.length_b   1.000
_cell.length_c   1.000
_cell.angle_alpha   90.00
_cell.angle_beta   90.00
_cell.angle_gamma   90.00
#
_symmetry.space_group_name_H-M   'P 1'
#
loop_
_entity.id
_entity.type
_entity.pdbx_description
1 polymer ?
#
loop_
_entity_poly.entity_id
_entity_poly.type
_entity_poly.pdbx_seq_one_letter_code
_entity_poly.pdbx_strand_id
1 'polypeptide(L)'
;YDGSEQPSSKQVIETLTIAVRQKVAAHEIIAAGLCYDVSIKPNDDGMTDGICMEIEHIVDSLRVVVPYAKRKLGRVEYGQPSVDDMRPSFFMRKS
;
A
#
# COMPACT_ATOMS: atom_id res chain seq x y z
N TYR A 1 -10.97 -15.14 -2.06
CA TYR A 1 -10.30 -14.96 -0.76
C TYR A 1 -11.34 -15.24 0.31
N ASP A 2 -11.11 -16.17 1.23
CA ASP A 2 -12.11 -16.59 2.25
C ASP A 2 -11.85 -16.02 3.65
N GLY A 3 -10.77 -15.24 3.82
CA GLY A 3 -10.42 -14.58 5.08
C GLY A 3 -9.93 -15.53 6.17
N SER A 4 -9.57 -16.78 5.83
CA SER A 4 -9.11 -17.80 6.79
C SER A 4 -7.62 -17.73 7.11
N GLU A 5 -6.88 -16.78 6.54
CA GLU A 5 -5.45 -16.62 6.76
C GLU A 5 -5.12 -16.33 8.24
N GLN A 6 -4.01 -16.88 8.72
CA GLN A 6 -3.52 -16.69 10.08
C GLN A 6 -2.02 -16.44 10.07
N PRO A 7 -1.55 -15.26 10.52
CA PRO A 7 -2.33 -14.09 10.95
C PRO A 7 -3.09 -13.41 9.79
N SER A 8 -4.11 -12.61 10.10
CA SER A 8 -4.76 -11.75 9.10
C SER A 8 -3.76 -10.75 8.53
N SER A 9 -3.92 -10.39 7.26
CA SER A 9 -3.13 -9.36 6.57
C SER A 9 -3.17 -8.05 7.35
N LYS A 10 -4.30 -7.72 7.98
CA LYS A 10 -4.42 -6.57 8.87
C LYS A 10 -3.47 -6.65 10.06
N GLN A 11 -3.40 -7.79 10.74
CA GLN A 11 -2.47 -7.99 11.86
C GLN A 11 -1.01 -7.92 11.40
N VAL A 12 -0.70 -8.46 10.22
CA VAL A 12 0.64 -8.36 9.63
C VAL A 12 1.00 -6.90 9.37
N ILE A 13 0.12 -6.15 8.71
CA ILE A 13 0.31 -4.72 8.41
C ILE A 13 0.47 -3.91 9.70
N GLU A 14 -0.36 -4.15 10.71
CA GLU A 14 -0.26 -3.47 12.01
C GLU A 14 1.09 -3.76 12.70
N THR A 15 1.52 -5.03 12.71
CA THR A 15 2.80 -5.43 13.31
C THR A 15 3.98 -4.77 12.60
N LEU A 16 3.99 -4.79 11.26
CA LEU A 16 5.03 -4.14 10.47
C LEU A 16 5.03 -2.62 10.67
N THR A 17 3.85 -2.00 10.76
CA THR A 17 3.68 -0.56 11.00
C THR A 17 4.31 -0.14 12.33
N ILE A 18 4.13 -0.94 13.39
CA ILE A 18 4.74 -0.67 14.70
C ILE A 18 6.27 -0.73 14.59
N ALA A 19 6.83 -1.76 13.94
CA ALA A 19 8.28 -1.89 13.78
C ALA A 19 8.88 -0.74 12.95
N VAL A 20 8.21 -0.32 11.88
CA VAL A 20 8.63 0.83 11.06
C VAL A 20 8.62 2.11 11.88
N ARG A 21 7.56 2.38 12.65
CA ARG A 21 7.48 3.56 13.52
C ARG A 21 8.61 3.63 14.55
N GLN A 22 9.04 2.48 15.08
CA GLN A 22 10.20 2.43 15.99
C GLN A 22 11.49 2.86 15.27
N LYS A 23 11.71 2.39 14.04
CA LYS A 23 12.85 2.80 13.20
C LYS A 23 12.81 4.28 12.84
N VAL A 24 11.63 4.82 12.53
CA VAL A 24 11.43 6.25 12.30
C VAL A 24 11.80 7.05 13.55
N ALA A 25 11.28 6.67 14.72
CA ALA A 25 11.58 7.36 15.99
C ALA A 25 13.06 7.32 16.36
N ALA A 26 13.76 6.24 16.00
CA ALA A 26 15.20 6.09 16.16
C ALA A 26 16.03 6.82 15.08
N HIS A 27 15.40 7.49 14.12
CA HIS A 27 16.05 8.14 12.97
C HIS A 27 16.89 7.16 12.12
N GLU A 28 16.54 5.88 12.10
CA GLU A 28 17.25 4.84 11.34
C GLU A 28 16.85 4.82 9.86
N ILE A 29 15.68 5.38 9.54
CA ILE A 29 15.12 5.43 8.18
C ILE A 29 14.53 6.81 7.90
N ILE A 30 14.64 7.26 6.65
CA ILE A 30 14.08 8.54 6.18
C ILE A 30 12.83 8.34 5.31
N ALA A 31 12.56 7.10 4.89
CA ALA A 31 11.38 6.72 4.14
C ALA A 31 10.99 5.27 4.46
N ALA A 32 9.72 4.95 4.26
CA ALA A 32 9.16 3.61 4.33
C ALA A 32 8.00 3.49 3.34
N GLY A 33 7.69 2.26 2.91
CA GLY A 33 6.52 2.03 2.09
C GLY A 33 5.87 0.69 2.36
N LEU A 34 4.56 0.63 2.11
CA LEU A 34 3.75 -0.57 2.20
C LEU A 34 3.19 -0.90 0.82
N CYS A 35 3.49 -2.09 0.32
CA CYS A 35 3.00 -2.60 -0.95
C CYS A 35 2.03 -3.76 -0.69
N TYR A 36 0.83 -3.69 -1.25
CA TYR A 36 -0.21 -4.70 -1.02
C TYR A 36 -1.17 -4.80 -2.22
N ASP A 37 -1.75 -6.00 -2.39
CA ASP A 37 -2.75 -6.29 -3.40
C ASP A 37 -4.12 -5.81 -2.90
N VAL A 38 -4.88 -5.14 -3.77
CA VAL A 38 -6.17 -4.52 -3.43
C VAL A 38 -7.19 -4.72 -4.54
N SER A 39 -8.46 -4.79 -4.17
CA SER A 39 -9.55 -4.61 -5.14
C SER A 39 -9.90 -3.12 -5.22
N ILE A 40 -9.82 -2.56 -6.41
CA ILE A 40 -10.00 -1.14 -6.70
C ILE A 40 -11.07 -0.92 -7.76
N LYS A 41 -11.66 0.26 -7.77
CA LYS A 41 -12.59 0.71 -8.82
C LYS A 41 -11.97 1.92 -9.54
N PRO A 42 -11.05 1.70 -10.51
CA PRO A 42 -10.34 2.81 -11.15
C PRO A 42 -11.26 3.68 -12.02
N ASN A 43 -12.37 3.11 -12.52
CA ASN A 43 -13.42 3.80 -13.28
C ASN A 43 -14.80 3.30 -12.82
N ASP A 44 -15.88 3.92 -13.29
CA ASP A 44 -17.23 3.46 -12.97
C ASP A 44 -17.60 2.06 -13.53
N ASP A 45 -16.73 1.48 -14.34
CA ASP A 45 -16.89 0.19 -15.04
C ASP A 45 -16.62 -1.07 -14.20
N GLY A 46 -16.53 -0.94 -12.87
CA GLY A 46 -16.50 -2.08 -11.93
C GLY A 46 -15.17 -2.31 -11.22
N MET A 47 -15.14 -3.33 -10.35
CA MET A 47 -13.97 -3.68 -9.54
C MET A 47 -12.92 -4.42 -10.36
N THR A 48 -11.65 -4.11 -10.13
CA THR A 48 -10.48 -4.82 -10.67
C THR A 48 -9.42 -4.97 -9.60
N ASP A 49 -8.41 -5.80 -9.85
CA ASP A 49 -7.28 -5.95 -8.94
C ASP A 49 -6.28 -4.81 -9.18
N GLY A 50 -5.54 -4.44 -8.13
CA GLY A 50 -4.57 -3.37 -8.19
C GLY A 50 -3.44 -3.61 -7.20
N ILE A 51 -2.25 -3.13 -7.57
CA ILE A 51 -1.12 -3.03 -6.66
C ILE A 51 -1.18 -1.64 -6.03
N CYS A 52 -1.38 -1.58 -4.72
CA CYS A 52 -1.30 -0.34 -3.96
C CYS A 52 0.08 -0.22 -3.32
N MET A 53 0.73 0.92 -3.50
CA MET A 53 1.94 1.30 -2.78
C MET A 53 1.71 2.61 -2.03
N GLU A 54 1.78 2.55 -0.71
CA GLU A 54 1.82 3.74 0.13
C GLU A 54 3.28 4.02 0.47
N ILE A 55 3.78 5.19 0.10
CA ILE A 55 5.17 5.59 0.29
C ILE A 55 5.15 6.83 1.16
N GLU A 56 5.95 6.80 2.22
CA GLU A 56 6.14 7.92 3.12
C GLU A 56 7.61 8.24 3.23
N HIS A 57 7.92 9.50 3.08
CA HIS A 57 9.20 10.08 3.38
C HIS A 57 8.99 11.23 4.37
N ILE A 58 10.07 11.69 5.01
CA ILE A 58 9.97 12.68 6.10
C ILE A 58 9.30 14.00 5.69
N VAL A 59 9.24 14.33 4.39
CA VAL A 59 8.60 15.56 3.89
C VAL A 59 7.28 15.33 3.15
N ASP A 60 7.04 14.14 2.63
CA ASP A 60 5.97 13.84 1.68
C ASP A 60 5.45 12.42 1.82
N SER A 61 4.18 12.22 1.46
CA SER A 61 3.51 10.93 1.52
C SER A 61 2.58 10.79 0.34
N LEU A 62 2.70 9.67 -0.36
CA LEU A 62 1.99 9.41 -1.61
C LEU A 62 1.41 7.99 -1.59
N ARG A 63 0.28 7.81 -2.26
CA ARG A 63 -0.25 6.51 -2.65
C ARG A 63 -0.17 6.37 -4.15
N VAL A 64 0.42 5.28 -4.62
CA VAL A 64 0.44 4.87 -6.02
C VAL A 64 -0.45 3.64 -6.17
N VAL A 65 -1.38 3.67 -7.13
CA VAL A 65 -2.22 2.52 -7.44
C VAL A 65 -2.01 2.11 -8.89
N VAL A 66 -1.64 0.86 -9.11
CA VAL A 66 -1.45 0.28 -10.44
C VAL A 66 -2.51 -0.79 -10.67
N PRO A 67 -3.57 -0.52 -11.45
CA PRO A 67 -4.55 -1.55 -11.80
C PRO A 67 -3.90 -2.66 -12.62
N TYR A 68 -4.32 -3.89 -12.42
CA TYR A 68 -3.88 -5.01 -13.25
C TYR A 68 -4.99 -6.03 -13.50
N ALA A 69 -4.89 -6.73 -14.64
CA ALA A 69 -5.80 -7.80 -15.01
C ALA A 69 -5.03 -9.07 -15.35
N LYS A 70 -5.47 -10.21 -14.81
CA LYS A 70 -4.97 -11.53 -15.20
C LYS A 70 -5.70 -11.97 -16.47
N ARG A 71 -4.96 -12.15 -17.56
CA ARG A 71 -5.46 -12.67 -18.84
C ARG A 71 -5.29 -14.19 -18.90
N LYS A 72 -5.83 -14.79 -19.96
CA LYS A 72 -5.62 -16.22 -20.27
C LYS A 72 -4.11 -16.52 -20.34
N LEU A 73 -3.72 -17.73 -19.98
CA LEU A 73 -2.32 -18.20 -19.97
C LEU A 73 -1.42 -17.47 -18.96
N GLY A 74 -1.97 -16.86 -17.91
CA GLY A 74 -1.20 -16.27 -16.81
C GLY A 74 -0.51 -14.94 -17.16
N ARG A 75 -0.79 -14.35 -18.33
CA ARG A 75 -0.29 -13.02 -18.67
C ARG A 75 -0.97 -11.98 -17.80
N VAL A 76 -0.19 -11.06 -17.24
CA VAL A 76 -0.69 -9.90 -16.49
C VAL A 76 -0.60 -8.66 -17.39
N GLU A 77 -1.69 -7.90 -17.45
CA GLU A 77 -1.71 -6.58 -18.09
C GLU A 77 -1.86 -5.52 -17.01
N TYR A 78 -0.95 -4.56 -16.99
CA TYR A 78 -0.98 -3.41 -16.09
C TYR A 78 -1.63 -2.23 -16.80
N GLY A 79 -2.48 -1.51 -16.08
CA GLY A 79 -3.03 -0.25 -16.54
C GLY A 79 -2.17 0.94 -16.12
N GLN A 80 -2.70 2.14 -16.34
CA GLN A 80 -2.01 3.38 -16.00
C GLN A 80 -1.97 3.57 -14.47
N PRO A 81 -0.81 3.90 -13.88
CA PRO A 81 -0.74 4.23 -12.45
C PRO A 81 -1.46 5.54 -12.14
N SER A 82 -2.16 5.59 -11.01
CA SER A 82 -2.61 6.82 -10.37
C SER A 82 -1.74 7.15 -9.16
N VAL A 83 -1.62 8.43 -8.83
CA VAL A 83 -0.86 8.93 -7.68
C VAL A 83 -1.72 9.92 -6.91
N ASP A 84 -1.87 9.69 -5.62
CA ASP A 84 -2.61 10.56 -4.70
C ASP A 84 -1.71 11.03 -3.55
N ASP A 85 -1.86 12.27 -3.14
CA ASP A 85 -1.26 12.77 -1.89
C ASP A 85 -1.93 12.11 -0.68
N MET A 86 -1.12 11.76 0.30
CA MET A 86 -1.56 11.07 1.49
C MET A 86 -1.15 11.80 2.76
N ARG A 87 -1.86 11.51 3.86
CA ARG A 87 -1.40 11.85 5.19
C ARG A 87 -0.45 10.76 5.69
N PRO A 88 0.71 11.10 6.25
CA PRO A 88 1.66 10.11 6.74
C PRO A 88 1.10 9.35 7.95
N SER A 89 1.37 8.06 7.98
CA SER A 89 1.01 7.08 9.01
C SER A 89 2.24 6.54 9.76
N PHE A 90 3.42 6.50 9.13
CA PHE A 90 4.71 6.16 9.72
C PHE A 90 5.41 7.41 10.27
N PHE A 91 5.45 8.50 9.49
CA PHE A 91 6.12 9.76 9.85
C PHE A 91 5.15 10.79 10.44
N MET A 92 4.33 10.37 11.42
CA MET A 92 3.40 11.26 12.11
C MET A 92 4.16 12.31 12.92
N ARG A 93 3.96 13.60 12.61
CA ARG A 93 4.44 14.69 13.47
C ARG A 93 3.63 14.68 14.77
N LYS A 94 4.31 14.68 15.92
CA LYS A 94 3.65 14.98 17.19
C LYS A 94 3.16 16.43 17.12
N SER A 95 1.85 16.60 17.19
CA SER A 95 1.17 17.88 17.45
C SER A 95 1.43 18.36 18.86
#